data_AF-F9U8Q5-F1
#
_entry.id   AF-F9U8Q5-F1
#
_cell.length_a   1.000
_cell.length_b   1.000
_cell.length_c   1.000
_cell.angle_alpha   90.00
_cell.angle_beta   90.00
_cell.angle_gamma   90.00
#
_symmetry.space_group_name_H-M   'P 1'
#
loop_
_entity.id
_entity.type
_entity.pdbx_description
1 polymer ?
#
loop_
_entity_poly.entity_id
_entity_poly.type
_entity_poly.pdbx_seq_one_letter_code
_entity_poly.pdbx_strand_id
1 'polypeptide(L)' 'MKGFERICQRLLPGTFTTDAKREAIRDGATPIELVDGEKLVEMFEALGLGLRPKKDYDIDQPFFDQYR' A
#
# COMPACT_ATOMS: atom_id res chain seq x y z
N MET A 1 -9.29 2.23 4.58
CA MET A 1 -7.80 2.18 4.48
C MET A 1 -7.13 3.54 4.37
N LYS A 2 -7.85 4.62 4.01
CA LYS A 2 -7.37 6.02 3.95
C LYS A 2 -6.49 6.53 5.12
N GLY A 3 -6.59 5.96 6.32
CA GLY A 3 -5.72 6.31 7.44
C GLY A 3 -4.28 5.83 7.29
N PHE A 4 -4.11 4.63 6.71
CA PHE A 4 -2.82 3.98 6.49
C PHE A 4 -2.06 4.61 5.31
N GLU A 5 -2.74 4.83 4.19
CA GLU A 5 -2.23 5.54 3.01
C GLU A 5 -1.59 6.90 3.38
N ARG A 6 -2.25 7.67 4.26
CA ARG A 6 -1.74 8.98 4.73
C ARG A 6 -0.44 8.89 5.54
N ILE A 7 -0.22 7.78 6.25
CA ILE A 7 1.02 7.57 7.02
C ILE A 7 2.17 7.25 6.05
N CYS A 8 1.94 6.34 5.10
CA CYS A 8 2.94 5.99 4.09
C CYS A 8 3.34 7.19 3.22
N GLN A 9 2.37 8.01 2.79
CA GLN A 9 2.60 9.24 2.03
C GLN A 9 3.43 10.30 2.78
N ARG A 10 3.42 10.28 4.13
CA ARG A 10 4.25 11.16 4.97
C ARG A 10 5.68 10.68 5.09
N LEU A 11 5.91 9.37 5.05
CA LEU A 11 7.22 8.76 5.21
C LEU A 11 8.01 8.75 3.89
N LEU A 12 7.33 8.56 2.77
CA LEU A 12 7.91 8.54 1.43
C LEU A 12 7.05 9.42 0.51
N PRO A 13 7.43 10.69 0.27
CA PRO A 13 6.66 11.56 -0.58
C PRO A 13 6.73 11.10 -2.04
N GLY A 14 5.65 10.51 -2.53
CA GLY A 14 5.25 10.42 -3.95
C GLY A 14 6.16 9.62 -4.88
N THR A 15 7.39 10.07 -5.13
CA THR A 15 8.28 9.47 -6.13
C THR A 15 9.73 9.88 -5.90
N PHE A 16 10.68 9.01 -6.24
CA PHE A 16 12.10 9.36 -6.32
C PHE A 16 12.38 10.29 -7.50
N THR A 17 13.31 11.23 -7.32
CA THR A 17 13.80 12.12 -8.38
C THR A 17 14.51 11.32 -9.48
N THR A 18 14.60 11.88 -10.68
CA THR A 18 15.31 11.25 -11.81
C THR A 18 16.77 10.94 -11.48
N ASP A 19 17.43 11.79 -10.71
CA ASP A 19 18.82 11.58 -10.30
C ASP A 19 18.94 10.43 -9.29
N ALA A 20 18.00 10.29 -8.36
CA ALA A 20 17.96 9.12 -7.47
C ALA A 20 17.74 7.82 -8.25
N LYS A 21 16.91 7.84 -9.30
CA LYS A 21 16.73 6.68 -10.19
C LYS A 21 17.99 6.31 -10.96
N ARG A 22 18.76 7.31 -11.42
CA ARG A 22 20.04 7.10 -12.11
C ARG A 22 21.11 6.57 -11.17
N GLU A 23 21.17 7.09 -9.95
CA GLU A 23 22.14 6.64 -8.94
C GLU A 23 21.85 5.19 -8.50
N ALA A 24 20.58 4.81 -8.39
CA ALA A 24 20.17 3.44 -8.04
C ALA A 24 20.64 2.36 -9.03
N ILE A 25 20.91 2.73 -10.28
CA ILE A 25 21.36 1.83 -11.36
C ILE A 25 22.78 2.14 -11.83
N ARG A 26 23.55 2.93 -11.07
CA ARG A 26 24.86 3.42 -11.50
C ARG A 26 25.87 2.27 -11.62
N ASP A 27 26.51 2.20 -12.78
CA ASP A 27 27.58 1.25 -13.05
C ASP A 27 28.72 1.39 -12.03
N GLY A 28 29.07 0.27 -11.39
CA GLY A 28 30.12 0.20 -10.37
C GLY A 28 29.66 0.44 -8.92
N ALA A 29 28.38 0.73 -8.68
CA ALA A 29 27.78 0.73 -7.35
C ALA A 29 26.85 -0.48 -7.16
N THR A 30 26.56 -0.84 -5.90
CA THR A 30 25.56 -1.87 -5.61
C THR A 30 24.19 -1.38 -6.09
N PRO A 31 23.51 -2.08 -7.00
CA PRO A 31 22.17 -1.70 -7.45
C PRO A 31 21.21 -1.66 -6.25
N ILE A 32 20.43 -0.59 -6.15
CA ILE A 32 19.47 -0.40 -5.06
C ILE A 32 18.06 -0.38 -5.67
N GLU A 33 17.14 -1.17 -5.12
CA GLU A 33 15.74 -1.11 -5.55
C GLU A 33 15.04 0.09 -4.93
N LEU A 34 14.39 0.89 -5.78
CA LEU A 34 13.57 2.01 -5.36
C LEU A 34 12.11 1.55 -5.20
N VAL A 35 11.59 1.63 -3.98
CA VAL A 35 10.19 1.33 -3.66
C VAL A 35 9.50 2.63 -3.27
N ASP A 36 8.55 3.08 -4.08
CA ASP A 36 7.77 4.29 -3.80
C ASP A 36 6.72 4.05 -2.70
N GLY A 37 6.10 5.13 -2.23
CA GLY A 37 5.12 5.07 -1.15
C GLY A 37 3.85 4.31 -1.51
N GLU A 38 3.46 4.27 -2.80
CA GLU A 38 2.27 3.55 -3.26
C GLU A 38 2.51 2.04 -3.28
N LYS A 39 3.62 1.60 -3.88
CA LYS A 39 4.07 0.21 -3.89
C LYS A 39 4.30 -0.32 -2.48
N LEU A 40 4.78 0.53 -1.56
CA LEU A 40 4.91 0.16 -0.16
C LEU A 40 3.55 -0.14 0.50
N VAL A 41 2.52 0.68 0.22
CA VAL A 41 1.15 0.45 0.72
C VAL A 41 0.61 -0.87 0.21
N GLU A 42 0.76 -1.16 -1.08
CA GLU A 42 0.33 -2.44 -1.67
C GLU A 42 1.00 -3.65 -1.00
N MET A 43 2.30 -3.56 -0.70
CA MET A 43 3.03 -4.62 0.00
C MET A 43 2.52 -4.83 1.42
N PHE A 44 2.24 -3.75 2.15
CA PHE A 44 1.68 -3.85 3.50
C PHE A 44 0.28 -4.47 3.51
N GLU A 45 -0.55 -4.17 2.51
CA GLU A 45 -1.86 -4.79 2.33
C GLU A 45 -1.76 -6.27 1.98
N ALA A 46 -0.91 -6.64 1.02
CA ALA A 46 -0.71 -8.02 0.61
C ALA A 46 -0.17 -8.90 1.74
N LEU A 47 0.73 -8.36 2.58
CA LEU A 47 1.37 -9.08 3.67
C LEU A 47 0.64 -8.92 5.03
N GLY A 48 -0.38 -8.05 5.11
CA GLY A 48 -1.10 -7.76 6.35
C GLY A 48 -0.25 -7.09 7.43
N LEU A 49 0.86 -6.45 7.06
CA LEU A 49 1.86 -5.91 7.97
C LEU A 49 1.43 -4.54 8.53
N GLY A 50 1.38 -4.39 9.85
CA GLY A 50 0.95 -3.14 10.50
C GLY A 50 -0.55 -2.85 10.37
N LEU A 51 -1.32 -3.77 9.81
CA LEU A 51 -2.77 -3.68 9.65
C LEU A 51 -3.48 -4.46 10.75
N ARG A 52 -4.63 -3.95 11.19
CA ARG A 52 -5.54 -4.70 12.07
C ARG A 52 -6.78 -5.09 11.27
N PRO A 53 -7.11 -6.40 11.20
CA PRO A 53 -8.27 -6.84 10.46
C PRO A 53 -9.54 -6.26 11.08
N LYS A 54 -10.36 -5.63 10.24
CA LYS A 54 -11.70 -5.18 10.60
C LYS A 54 -12.69 -5.94 9.75
N LYS A 55 -13.50 -6.80 10.36
CA LYS A 55 -14.62 -7.45 9.68
C LYS A 55 -15.74 -6.44 9.53
N ASP A 56 -16.19 -6.25 8.30
CA ASP A 56 -17.39 -5.49 7.96
C ASP A 56 -18.40 -6.47 7.34
N TYR A 57 -19.68 -6.23 7.56
CA TYR A 57 -20.75 -7.08 7.05
C TYR A 57 -21.83 -6.22 6.42
N ASP A 58 -22.18 -6.56 5.19
CA ASP A 58 -23.34 -5.99 4.52
C ASP A 58 -24.58 -6.86 4.75
N ILE A 59 -25.75 -6.23 4.80
CA ILE A 59 -27.02 -6.93 4.95
C ILE A 59 -27.40 -7.51 3.59
N ASP A 60 -27.48 -8.83 3.49
CA ASP A 60 -28.06 -9.56 2.35
C ASP A 60 -29.59 -9.52 2.42
N GLN A 61 -30.18 -8.44 1.92
CA GLN A 61 -31.64 -8.25 1.93
C GLN A 61 -32.40 -9.43 1.28
N PRO A 62 -32.00 -9.95 0.09
CA PRO A 62 -32.63 -11.13 -0.52
C PRO A 62 -32.68 -12.37 0.37
N PHE A 63 -31.65 -12.63 1.19
CA PHE A 63 -31.67 -13.75 2.14
C PHE A 63 -32.84 -13.65 3.12
N PHE A 64 -33.22 -12.44 3.52
CA PHE A 64 -34.28 -12.19 4.51
C PHE A 64 -35.69 -12.17 3.90
N ASP A 65 -35.82 -12.06 2.58
CA ASP A 65 -37.13 -12.01 1.91
C ASP A 65 -37.97 -13.27 2.13
N GLN A 66 -37.34 -14.42 2.36
CA GLN A 66 -38.03 -15.70 2.64
C GLN A 66 -38.61 -15.81 4.06
N TYR A 67 -38.25 -14.89 4.97
CA TYR A 67 -38.69 -14.88 6.37
C TYR A 67 -39.70 -13.76 6.66
N ARG A 68 -40.26 -13.13 5.62
CA ARG A 68 -41.20 -12.02 5.71
C ARG A 68 -42.66 -12.47 5.67
#